data_AF-A0A8T5U965-F1
#
_entry.id   AF-A0A8T5U965-F1
#
_cell.length_a   1.000
_cell.length_b   1.000
_cell.length_c   1.000
_cell.angle_alpha   90.00
_cell.angle_beta   90.00
_cell.angle_gamma   90.00
#
_symmetry.space_group_name_H-M   'P 1'
#
loop_
_entity.id
_entity.type
_entity.pdbx_description
1 polymer ?
#
loop_
_entity_poly.entity_id
_entity_poly.type
_entity_poly.pdbx_seq_one_letter_code
_entity_poly.pdbx_strand_id
1 'polypeptide(L)'
;MSQDEELSGLVKLLSHRILFFLHLFAYGAVSLLLILIWAVTLPLAGFFYFTPFFPIFGWGFGMGFHAIIYLMFNDKVKYLSEIRKQIPIKILFIFHAWFYASINIFLLILDLTTTPGLTWFYWPLAMWGIAFAFHTYGFFTWDKSYEKEMLKSREMHPDYSEKRLKSLTTSKLLGFWILLTHITYFVLVNIIIYTTGTIYGVLLSDLLRASFGWGIFFVVHVLGFYLFTYNKTVKPVMKGFIVHIIGYVGYAAWGLYEQLIFLQEPGPEYDIFWWHIPVILWAIFIAIHALVAVRWDKIKPSAFEKVKGRYAEDLEDFEFSKLANWLIFWNWSFIAHIFIYILGIILLGIEFSTYGVSLLLLVIIALGWLIGLLVHGGIYYVALKNITGFLMWTAILHIAAYIGGIPLLITINMIYSPEFLWSAIALGGWAIGLGAHLLIAFLTKKK
;
A
#
# COMPACT_ATOMS: atom_id res chain seq x y z
N MET A 1 27.31 -22.20 -18.25
CA MET A 1 26.49 -22.29 -17.04
C MET A 1 27.07 -23.39 -16.16
N SER A 2 27.37 -23.09 -14.90
CA SER A 2 27.79 -24.13 -13.95
C SER A 2 26.60 -25.02 -13.57
N GLN A 3 26.88 -26.24 -13.08
CA GLN A 3 25.85 -27.18 -12.60
C GLN A 3 25.00 -26.56 -11.47
N ASP A 4 25.59 -25.66 -10.67
CA ASP A 4 24.90 -24.90 -9.62
C ASP A 4 23.98 -23.80 -10.17
N GLU A 5 24.33 -23.14 -11.28
CA GLU A 5 23.46 -22.19 -11.98
C GLU A 5 22.24 -22.89 -12.60
N GLU A 6 22.46 -24.07 -13.18
CA GLU A 6 21.41 -24.88 -13.79
C GLU A 6 20.45 -25.44 -12.73
N LEU A 7 20.98 -25.95 -11.61
CA LEU A 7 20.20 -26.40 -10.46
C LEU A 7 19.43 -25.25 -9.81
N SER A 8 20.04 -24.06 -9.66
CA SER A 8 19.37 -22.85 -9.15
C SER A 8 18.24 -22.39 -10.08
N GLY A 9 18.44 -22.46 -11.39
CA GLY A 9 17.43 -22.16 -12.41
C GLY A 9 16.25 -23.13 -12.36
N LEU A 10 16.53 -24.43 -12.26
CA LEU A 10 15.53 -25.50 -12.16
C LEU A 10 14.72 -25.38 -10.86
N VAL A 11 15.38 -25.15 -9.73
CA VAL A 11 14.71 -24.93 -8.43
C VAL A 11 13.84 -23.67 -8.48
N LYS A 12 14.31 -22.59 -9.08
CA LYS A 12 13.51 -21.36 -9.25
C LYS A 12 12.31 -21.58 -10.17
N LEU A 13 12.48 -22.30 -11.26
CA LEU A 13 11.39 -22.68 -12.18
C LEU A 13 10.35 -23.56 -11.48
N LEU A 14 10.80 -24.60 -10.79
CA LEU A 14 9.95 -25.52 -10.03
C LEU A 14 9.24 -24.81 -8.87
N SER A 15 9.91 -23.85 -8.22
CA SER A 15 9.31 -23.09 -7.11
C SER A 15 8.06 -22.34 -7.56
N HIS A 16 8.06 -21.66 -8.71
CA HIS A 16 6.87 -20.96 -9.20
C HIS A 16 5.73 -21.92 -9.57
N ARG A 17 6.05 -23.09 -10.13
CA ARG A 17 5.05 -24.11 -10.49
C ARG A 17 4.41 -24.71 -9.24
N ILE A 18 5.23 -25.20 -8.31
CA ILE A 18 4.78 -25.82 -7.08
C ILE A 18 3.99 -24.81 -6.24
N LEU A 19 4.49 -23.58 -6.11
CA LEU A 19 3.81 -22.51 -5.38
C LEU A 19 2.42 -22.24 -5.95
N PHE A 20 2.29 -22.12 -7.28
CA PHE A 20 1.00 -21.92 -7.93
C PHE A 20 0.02 -23.05 -7.64
N PHE A 21 0.42 -24.31 -7.87
CA PHE A 21 -0.48 -25.45 -7.64
C PHE A 21 -0.84 -25.64 -6.16
N LEU A 22 0.08 -25.35 -5.25
CA LEU A 22 -0.18 -25.37 -3.82
C LEU A 22 -1.23 -24.32 -3.42
N HIS A 23 -1.08 -23.09 -3.90
CA HIS A 23 -2.05 -22.02 -3.64
C HIS A 23 -3.40 -22.32 -4.30
N LEU A 24 -3.39 -22.88 -5.52
CA LEU A 24 -4.61 -23.25 -6.23
C LEU A 24 -5.37 -24.37 -5.50
N PHE A 25 -4.66 -25.38 -5.02
CA PHE A 25 -5.24 -26.45 -4.21
C PHE A 25 -5.82 -25.90 -2.91
N ALA A 26 -5.05 -25.09 -2.17
CA ALA A 26 -5.50 -24.48 -0.92
C ALA A 26 -6.74 -23.58 -1.15
N TYR A 27 -6.72 -22.76 -2.20
CA TYR A 27 -7.84 -21.92 -2.60
C TYR A 27 -9.10 -22.76 -2.88
N GLY A 28 -8.98 -23.81 -3.69
CA GLY A 28 -10.11 -24.69 -4.03
C GLY A 28 -10.65 -25.45 -2.81
N ALA A 29 -9.76 -26.02 -1.99
CA ALA A 29 -10.13 -26.78 -0.80
C ALA A 29 -10.84 -25.90 0.23
N VAL A 30 -10.31 -24.71 0.53
CA VAL A 30 -10.93 -23.79 1.49
C VAL A 30 -12.23 -23.22 0.93
N SER A 31 -12.28 -22.86 -0.35
CA SER A 31 -13.52 -22.38 -0.98
C SER A 31 -14.64 -23.42 -0.89
N LEU A 32 -14.32 -24.69 -1.18
CA LEU A 32 -15.28 -25.79 -1.02
C LEU A 32 -15.72 -25.96 0.43
N LEU A 33 -14.78 -25.91 1.38
CA LEU A 33 -15.11 -25.99 2.80
C LEU A 33 -16.04 -24.86 3.24
N LEU A 34 -15.78 -23.62 2.82
CA LEU A 34 -16.63 -22.46 3.14
C LEU A 34 -18.03 -22.60 2.53
N ILE A 35 -18.13 -23.13 1.32
CA ILE A 35 -19.42 -23.46 0.68
C ILE A 35 -20.17 -24.51 1.50
N LEU A 36 -19.50 -25.57 1.94
CA LEU A 36 -20.10 -26.62 2.76
C LEU A 36 -20.57 -26.09 4.13
N ILE A 37 -19.73 -25.28 4.79
CA ILE A 37 -20.09 -24.63 6.06
C ILE A 37 -21.33 -23.77 5.87
N TRP A 38 -21.34 -22.91 4.84
CA TRP A 38 -22.50 -22.08 4.53
C TRP A 38 -23.75 -22.93 4.26
N ALA A 39 -23.65 -23.96 3.41
CA ALA A 39 -24.79 -24.81 3.06
C ALA A 39 -25.41 -25.54 4.27
N VAL A 40 -24.57 -26.00 5.21
CA VAL A 40 -25.04 -26.70 6.43
C VAL A 40 -25.52 -25.73 7.51
N THR A 41 -24.99 -24.50 7.55
CA THR A 41 -25.41 -23.48 8.53
C THR A 41 -26.58 -22.62 8.06
N LEU A 42 -26.99 -22.72 6.79
CA LEU A 42 -28.19 -22.05 6.24
C LEU A 42 -29.43 -22.15 7.14
N PRO A 43 -29.83 -23.34 7.65
CA PRO A 43 -31.01 -23.44 8.51
C PRO A 43 -30.86 -22.76 9.88
N LEU A 44 -29.61 -22.53 10.32
CA LEU A 44 -29.28 -21.95 11.63
C LEU A 44 -29.12 -20.43 11.57
N ALA A 45 -28.60 -19.91 10.45
CA ALA A 45 -28.15 -18.52 10.34
C ALA A 45 -29.27 -17.51 9.99
N GLY A 46 -30.40 -17.97 9.44
CA GLY A 46 -31.53 -17.10 9.05
C GLY A 46 -31.23 -16.10 7.93
N PHE A 47 -30.03 -16.13 7.34
CA PHE A 47 -29.59 -15.25 6.27
C PHE A 47 -29.18 -16.06 5.03
N PHE A 48 -29.81 -15.76 3.89
CA PHE A 48 -29.73 -16.56 2.66
C PHE A 48 -28.65 -16.09 1.67
N TYR A 49 -27.96 -15.00 1.96
CA TYR A 49 -26.91 -14.52 1.06
C TYR A 49 -25.73 -15.49 1.06
N PHE A 50 -25.19 -15.76 -0.12
CA PHE A 50 -24.03 -16.62 -0.31
C PHE A 50 -22.74 -15.93 0.18
N THR A 51 -22.55 -15.86 1.50
CA THR A 51 -21.40 -15.22 2.15
C THR A 51 -20.03 -15.80 1.74
N PRO A 52 -19.88 -17.09 1.33
CA PRO A 52 -18.61 -17.57 0.76
C PRO A 52 -18.16 -16.79 -0.48
N PHE A 53 -19.05 -16.07 -1.17
CA PHE A 53 -18.71 -15.17 -2.27
C PHE A 53 -17.56 -14.21 -1.93
N PHE A 54 -17.57 -13.61 -0.73
CA PHE A 54 -16.55 -12.64 -0.31
C PHE A 54 -15.14 -13.24 -0.24
N PRO A 55 -14.88 -14.31 0.54
CA PRO A 55 -13.56 -14.92 0.58
C PRO A 55 -13.17 -15.59 -0.75
N ILE A 56 -14.12 -16.16 -1.50
CA ILE A 56 -13.85 -16.75 -2.83
C ILE A 56 -13.32 -15.68 -3.78
N PHE A 57 -14.01 -14.54 -3.93
CA PHE A 57 -13.52 -13.46 -4.79
C PHE A 57 -12.27 -12.79 -4.22
N GLY A 58 -12.25 -12.49 -2.91
CA GLY A 58 -11.12 -11.85 -2.24
C GLY A 58 -9.82 -12.62 -2.44
N TRP A 59 -9.81 -13.93 -2.18
CA TRP A 59 -8.64 -14.78 -2.40
C TRP A 59 -8.46 -15.12 -3.89
N GLY A 60 -9.55 -15.20 -4.65
CA GLY A 60 -9.56 -15.43 -6.09
C GLY A 60 -8.81 -14.36 -6.87
N PHE A 61 -8.83 -13.09 -6.44
CA PHE A 61 -8.00 -12.03 -7.01
C PHE A 61 -6.50 -12.36 -6.89
N GLY A 62 -6.07 -12.80 -5.72
CA GLY A 62 -4.69 -13.24 -5.47
C GLY A 62 -4.33 -14.50 -6.26
N MET A 63 -5.27 -15.44 -6.38
CA MET A 63 -5.08 -16.64 -7.19
C MET A 63 -4.89 -16.32 -8.67
N GLY A 64 -5.68 -15.39 -9.22
CA GLY A 64 -5.49 -14.92 -10.60
C GLY A 64 -4.17 -14.20 -10.81
N PHE A 65 -3.70 -13.42 -9.84
CA PHE A 65 -2.36 -12.86 -9.85
C PHE A 65 -1.26 -13.95 -9.91
N HIS A 66 -1.37 -14.97 -9.06
CA HIS A 66 -0.47 -16.12 -9.10
C HIS A 66 -0.55 -16.88 -10.44
N ALA A 67 -1.74 -16.98 -11.05
CA ALA A 67 -1.91 -17.57 -12.37
C ALA A 67 -1.19 -16.79 -13.45
N ILE A 68 -1.29 -15.45 -13.46
CA ILE A 68 -0.56 -14.59 -14.41
C ILE A 68 0.94 -14.78 -14.24
N ILE A 69 1.46 -14.80 -13.01
CA ILE A 69 2.88 -15.08 -12.74
C ILE A 69 3.25 -16.45 -13.27
N TYR A 70 2.46 -17.49 -12.99
CA TYR A 70 2.71 -18.84 -13.47
C TYR A 70 2.79 -18.86 -15.01
N LEU A 71 1.80 -18.28 -15.70
CA LEU A 71 1.73 -18.25 -17.16
C LEU A 71 2.89 -17.47 -17.79
N MET A 72 3.24 -16.33 -17.18
CA MET A 72 4.31 -15.43 -17.62
C MET A 72 5.71 -16.02 -17.42
N PHE A 73 5.97 -16.59 -16.23
CA PHE A 73 7.31 -17.06 -15.87
C PHE A 73 7.60 -18.51 -16.27
N ASN A 74 6.59 -19.28 -16.68
CA ASN A 74 6.75 -20.64 -17.23
C ASN A 74 6.55 -20.72 -18.74
N ASP A 75 6.54 -19.58 -19.42
CA ASP A 75 6.46 -19.48 -20.87
C ASP A 75 5.24 -20.18 -21.48
N LYS A 76 4.10 -20.11 -20.78
CA LYS A 76 2.83 -20.73 -21.20
C LYS A 76 2.02 -19.83 -22.14
N VAL A 77 2.22 -18.52 -22.06
CA VAL A 77 1.58 -17.53 -22.94
C VAL A 77 2.65 -16.64 -23.56
N LYS A 78 2.83 -16.77 -24.88
CA LYS A 78 3.87 -16.05 -25.64
C LYS A 78 3.88 -14.55 -25.37
N TYR A 79 2.71 -13.90 -25.39
CA TYR A 79 2.59 -12.48 -25.11
C TYR A 79 3.11 -12.10 -23.72
N LEU A 80 2.74 -12.85 -22.67
CA LEU A 80 3.22 -12.59 -21.31
C LEU A 80 4.73 -12.83 -21.18
N SER A 81 5.26 -13.87 -21.83
CA SER A 81 6.70 -14.14 -21.90
C SER A 81 7.49 -13.02 -22.54
N GLU A 82 6.94 -12.39 -23.59
CA GLU A 82 7.53 -11.25 -24.27
C GLU A 82 7.49 -10.00 -23.37
N ILE A 83 6.38 -9.75 -22.68
CA ILE A 83 6.25 -8.66 -21.69
C ILE A 83 7.23 -8.84 -20.53
N ARG A 84 7.44 -10.07 -20.04
CA ARG A 84 8.39 -10.39 -18.96
C ARG A 84 9.83 -9.95 -19.29
N LYS A 85 10.21 -9.99 -20.58
CA LYS A 85 11.54 -9.60 -21.06
C LYS A 85 11.70 -8.08 -21.20
N GLN A 86 10.61 -7.33 -21.03
CA GLN A 86 10.62 -5.87 -21.10
C GLN A 86 10.79 -5.28 -19.69
N ILE A 87 10.65 -3.96 -19.60
CA ILE A 87 10.80 -3.21 -18.36
C ILE A 87 9.68 -3.54 -17.34
N PRO A 88 9.97 -3.42 -16.02
CA PRO A 88 9.03 -3.80 -14.96
C PRO A 88 7.66 -3.11 -15.02
N ILE A 89 7.57 -1.89 -15.56
CA ILE A 89 6.29 -1.17 -15.64
C ILE A 89 5.27 -1.87 -16.56
N LYS A 90 5.73 -2.61 -17.58
CA LYS A 90 4.85 -3.34 -18.49
C LYS A 90 4.25 -4.58 -17.83
N ILE A 91 5.02 -5.25 -16.97
CA ILE A 91 4.51 -6.32 -16.10
C ILE A 91 3.48 -5.74 -15.11
N LEU A 92 3.81 -4.60 -14.51
CA LEU A 92 2.93 -3.93 -13.55
C LEU A 92 1.58 -3.55 -14.18
N PHE A 93 1.57 -3.11 -15.43
CA PHE A 93 0.33 -2.85 -16.17
C PHE A 93 -0.57 -4.08 -16.29
N ILE A 94 -0.02 -5.27 -16.60
CA ILE A 94 -0.80 -6.52 -16.68
C ILE A 94 -1.48 -6.82 -15.34
N PHE A 95 -0.77 -6.61 -14.22
CA PHE A 95 -1.37 -6.78 -12.90
C PHE A 95 -2.47 -5.76 -12.61
N HIS A 96 -2.26 -4.48 -12.96
CA HIS A 96 -3.30 -3.47 -12.81
C HIS A 96 -4.54 -3.78 -13.67
N ALA A 97 -4.35 -4.28 -14.89
CA ALA A 97 -5.46 -4.68 -15.76
C ALA A 97 -6.27 -5.83 -15.15
N TRP A 98 -5.60 -6.84 -14.57
CA TRP A 98 -6.25 -7.93 -13.85
C TRP A 98 -7.06 -7.44 -12.66
N PHE A 99 -6.46 -6.63 -11.78
CA PHE A 99 -7.15 -6.12 -10.59
C PHE A 99 -8.29 -5.17 -10.97
N TYR A 100 -8.09 -4.29 -11.94
CA TYR A 100 -9.13 -3.40 -12.44
C TYR A 100 -10.33 -4.19 -12.96
N ALA A 101 -10.12 -5.17 -13.83
CA ALA A 101 -11.23 -5.97 -14.38
C ALA A 101 -11.91 -6.83 -13.31
N SER A 102 -11.13 -7.60 -12.55
CA SER A 102 -11.67 -8.57 -11.59
C SER A 102 -12.39 -7.91 -10.41
N ILE A 103 -11.84 -6.84 -9.83
CA ILE A 103 -12.49 -6.13 -8.73
C ILE A 103 -13.75 -5.42 -9.20
N ASN A 104 -13.75 -4.80 -10.40
CA ASN A 104 -14.98 -4.17 -10.90
C ASN A 104 -16.09 -5.17 -11.21
N ILE A 105 -15.76 -6.38 -11.70
CA ILE A 105 -16.75 -7.47 -11.84
C ILE A 105 -17.31 -7.86 -10.46
N PHE A 106 -16.46 -7.96 -9.45
CA PHE A 106 -16.90 -8.24 -8.09
C PHE A 106 -17.81 -7.14 -7.53
N LEU A 107 -17.44 -5.86 -7.68
CA LEU A 107 -18.24 -4.73 -7.22
C LEU A 107 -19.58 -4.65 -7.97
N LEU A 108 -19.59 -4.95 -9.28
CA LEU A 108 -20.81 -5.06 -10.06
C LEU A 108 -21.74 -6.14 -9.48
N ILE A 109 -21.23 -7.35 -9.24
CA ILE A 109 -22.04 -8.43 -8.66
C ILE A 109 -22.53 -8.01 -7.28
N LEU A 110 -21.64 -7.50 -6.42
CA LEU A 110 -21.96 -7.06 -5.07
C LEU A 110 -23.07 -6.01 -5.05
N ASP A 111 -22.95 -4.99 -5.89
CA ASP A 111 -23.95 -3.93 -6.01
C ASP A 111 -25.31 -4.50 -6.40
N LEU A 112 -25.37 -5.28 -7.50
CA LEU A 112 -26.60 -5.84 -8.01
C LEU A 112 -27.28 -6.82 -7.04
N THR A 113 -26.53 -7.47 -6.15
CA THR A 113 -27.08 -8.46 -5.20
C THR A 113 -27.35 -7.93 -3.80
N THR A 114 -26.71 -6.84 -3.38
CA THR A 114 -26.84 -6.32 -2.00
C THR A 114 -27.67 -5.04 -1.91
N THR A 115 -27.67 -4.22 -2.95
CA THR A 115 -28.38 -2.94 -2.98
C THR A 115 -29.25 -2.80 -4.24
N PRO A 116 -30.18 -3.74 -4.49
CA PRO A 116 -31.04 -3.68 -5.67
C PRO A 116 -31.85 -2.37 -5.65
N GLY A 117 -31.68 -1.57 -6.71
CA GLY A 117 -32.33 -0.25 -6.85
C GLY A 117 -31.39 0.96 -6.69
N LEU A 118 -30.19 0.76 -6.14
CA LEU A 118 -29.14 1.78 -6.09
C LEU A 118 -27.91 1.26 -6.81
N THR A 119 -27.74 1.60 -8.09
CA THR A 119 -26.53 1.24 -8.84
C THR A 119 -25.39 2.18 -8.43
N TRP A 120 -24.40 1.69 -7.70
CA TRP A 120 -23.22 2.47 -7.28
C TRP A 120 -21.91 1.96 -7.89
N PHE A 121 -21.85 0.76 -8.45
CA PHE A 121 -20.61 0.17 -8.99
C PHE A 121 -19.96 1.01 -10.10
N TYR A 122 -20.75 1.81 -10.83
CA TYR A 122 -20.23 2.66 -11.91
C TYR A 122 -19.31 3.75 -11.38
N TRP A 123 -19.45 4.18 -10.12
CA TRP A 123 -18.57 5.18 -9.51
C TRP A 123 -17.14 4.66 -9.35
N PRO A 124 -16.87 3.52 -8.65
CA PRO A 124 -15.57 2.88 -8.67
C PRO A 124 -15.05 2.58 -10.07
N LEU A 125 -15.90 2.04 -10.96
CA LEU A 125 -15.51 1.70 -12.33
C LEU A 125 -15.01 2.92 -13.09
N ALA A 126 -15.77 4.02 -13.07
CA ALA A 126 -15.39 5.25 -13.78
C ALA A 126 -14.14 5.90 -13.15
N MET A 127 -14.11 6.04 -11.82
CA MET A 127 -13.02 6.75 -11.15
C MET A 127 -11.70 5.99 -11.21
N TRP A 128 -11.72 4.66 -11.03
CA TRP A 128 -10.53 3.83 -11.26
C TRP A 128 -10.21 3.67 -12.74
N GLY A 129 -11.21 3.76 -13.62
CA GLY A 129 -11.06 3.72 -15.06
C GLY A 129 -10.17 4.85 -15.58
N ILE A 130 -10.23 6.02 -14.96
CA ILE A 130 -9.32 7.15 -15.25
C ILE A 130 -7.87 6.77 -14.93
N ALA A 131 -7.61 6.25 -13.73
CA ALA A 131 -6.26 5.81 -13.34
C ALA A 131 -5.76 4.68 -14.27
N PHE A 132 -6.64 3.73 -14.61
CA PHE A 132 -6.34 2.65 -15.54
C PHE A 132 -6.05 3.18 -16.96
N ALA A 133 -6.74 4.23 -17.42
CA ALA A 133 -6.45 4.89 -18.69
C ALA A 133 -5.04 5.50 -18.71
N PHE A 134 -4.60 6.13 -17.62
CA PHE A 134 -3.21 6.60 -17.49
C PHE A 134 -2.20 5.46 -17.53
N HIS A 135 -2.46 4.36 -16.81
CA HIS A 135 -1.60 3.18 -16.88
C HIS A 135 -1.54 2.60 -18.31
N THR A 136 -2.67 2.57 -19.02
CA THR A 136 -2.76 2.12 -20.41
C THR A 136 -1.98 3.04 -21.35
N TYR A 137 -2.17 4.35 -21.23
CA TYR A 137 -1.45 5.32 -22.03
C TYR A 137 0.06 5.29 -21.77
N GLY A 138 0.45 5.21 -20.50
CA GLY A 138 1.84 5.02 -20.10
C GLY A 138 2.44 3.73 -20.66
N PHE A 139 1.70 2.62 -20.64
CA PHE A 139 2.13 1.35 -21.20
C PHE A 139 2.48 1.44 -22.70
N PHE A 140 1.63 2.11 -23.50
CA PHE A 140 1.86 2.25 -24.94
C PHE A 140 2.89 3.32 -25.31
N THR A 141 3.04 4.37 -24.50
CA THR A 141 3.92 5.51 -24.82
C THR A 141 5.26 5.48 -24.08
N TRP A 142 5.48 4.50 -23.21
CA TRP A 142 6.67 4.46 -22.34
C TRP A 142 7.97 4.51 -23.15
N ASP A 143 8.14 3.63 -24.13
CA ASP A 143 9.44 3.46 -24.81
C ASP A 143 9.88 4.76 -25.51
N LYS A 144 8.95 5.43 -26.20
CA LYS A 144 9.17 6.74 -26.84
C LYS A 144 9.47 7.84 -25.83
N SER A 145 8.72 7.88 -24.71
CA SER A 145 8.92 8.88 -23.66
C SER A 145 10.26 8.68 -22.94
N TYR A 146 10.62 7.41 -22.74
CA TYR A 146 11.87 6.97 -22.14
C TYR A 146 13.07 7.34 -22.98
N GLU A 147 13.07 7.05 -24.27
CA GLU A 147 14.15 7.41 -25.18
C GLU A 147 14.40 8.93 -25.18
N LYS A 148 13.33 9.71 -25.34
CA LYS A 148 13.40 11.18 -25.32
C LYS A 148 13.98 11.72 -24.01
N GLU A 149 13.55 11.17 -22.87
CA GLU A 149 14.00 11.64 -21.56
C GLU A 149 15.41 11.14 -21.21
N MET A 150 15.81 9.98 -21.73
CA MET A 150 17.15 9.44 -21.59
C MET A 150 18.18 10.32 -22.31
N LEU A 151 17.86 10.80 -23.53
CA LEU A 151 18.72 11.74 -24.27
C LEU A 151 18.96 13.02 -23.46
N LYS A 152 17.89 13.65 -22.95
CA LYS A 152 18.00 14.84 -22.08
C LYS A 152 18.80 14.55 -20.81
N SER A 153 18.61 13.39 -20.21
CA SER A 153 19.32 13.01 -18.99
C SER A 153 20.82 12.85 -19.24
N ARG A 154 21.22 12.29 -20.39
CA ARG A 154 22.63 12.20 -20.82
C ARG A 154 23.25 13.58 -21.04
N GLU A 155 22.52 14.50 -21.69
CA GLU A 155 22.98 15.88 -21.91
C GLU A 155 23.17 16.64 -20.59
N MET A 156 22.22 16.50 -19.64
CA MET A 156 22.27 17.19 -18.36
C MET A 156 23.27 16.61 -17.36
N HIS A 157 23.61 15.32 -17.51
CA HIS A 157 24.45 14.56 -16.58
C HIS A 157 25.45 13.67 -17.35
N PRO A 158 26.42 14.28 -18.07
CA PRO A 158 27.37 13.55 -18.90
C PRO A 158 28.33 12.67 -18.07
N ASP A 159 28.48 12.97 -16.77
CA ASP A 159 29.31 12.26 -15.81
C ASP A 159 28.63 11.03 -15.19
N TYR A 160 27.32 10.84 -15.41
CA TYR A 160 26.58 9.74 -14.81
C TYR A 160 26.78 8.45 -15.59
N SER A 161 26.93 7.34 -14.87
CA SER A 161 26.90 6.01 -15.46
C SER A 161 25.56 5.76 -16.16
N GLU A 162 25.57 4.89 -17.17
CA GLU A 162 24.36 4.47 -17.87
C GLU A 162 23.33 3.89 -16.89
N LYS A 163 23.77 3.16 -15.85
CA LYS A 163 22.89 2.61 -14.81
C LYS A 163 22.19 3.70 -14.00
N ARG A 164 22.93 4.74 -13.61
CA ARG A 164 22.40 5.90 -12.88
C ARG A 164 21.43 6.70 -13.75
N LEU A 165 21.75 6.92 -15.02
CA LEU A 165 20.88 7.60 -15.98
C LEU A 165 19.56 6.86 -16.20
N LYS A 166 19.60 5.53 -16.36
CA LYS A 166 18.40 4.69 -16.47
C LYS A 166 17.50 4.83 -15.22
N SER A 167 18.10 4.79 -14.02
CA SER A 167 17.36 4.96 -12.76
C SER A 167 16.73 6.35 -12.65
N LEU A 168 17.48 7.41 -12.99
CA LEU A 168 17.00 8.79 -12.95
C LEU A 168 15.83 9.02 -13.93
N THR A 169 16.02 8.59 -15.18
CA THR A 169 15.02 8.71 -16.26
C THR A 169 13.73 8.00 -15.89
N THR A 170 13.82 6.76 -15.40
CA THR A 170 12.67 5.98 -14.94
C THR A 170 11.93 6.70 -13.82
N SER A 171 12.65 7.18 -12.80
CA SER A 171 12.04 7.87 -11.66
C SER A 171 11.33 9.16 -12.08
N LYS A 172 11.91 9.92 -13.01
CA LYS A 172 11.34 11.15 -13.53
C LYS A 172 10.06 10.91 -14.31
N LEU A 173 10.04 9.91 -15.19
CA LEU A 173 8.85 9.56 -15.95
C LEU A 173 7.73 9.03 -15.06
N LEU A 174 8.05 8.18 -14.07
CA LEU A 174 7.06 7.75 -13.08
C LEU A 174 6.48 8.94 -12.32
N GLY A 175 7.32 9.86 -11.85
CA GLY A 175 6.87 11.08 -11.18
C GLY A 175 5.97 11.95 -12.06
N PHE A 176 6.29 12.07 -13.35
CA PHE A 176 5.48 12.81 -14.31
C PHE A 176 4.10 12.17 -14.49
N TRP A 177 4.03 10.85 -14.69
CA TRP A 177 2.75 10.15 -14.83
C TRP A 177 1.90 10.23 -13.58
N ILE A 178 2.51 10.07 -12.40
CA ILE A 178 1.81 10.24 -11.11
C ILE A 178 1.24 11.66 -11.02
N LEU A 179 2.03 12.69 -11.32
CA LEU A 179 1.56 14.07 -11.29
C LEU A 179 0.39 14.30 -12.26
N LEU A 180 0.49 13.79 -13.49
CA LEU A 180 -0.56 13.93 -14.49
C LEU A 180 -1.87 13.24 -14.06
N THR A 181 -1.78 12.06 -13.45
CA THR A 181 -2.94 11.36 -12.87
C THR A 181 -3.58 12.21 -11.76
N HIS A 182 -2.79 12.80 -10.86
CA HIS A 182 -3.31 13.65 -9.77
C HIS A 182 -3.94 14.95 -10.29
N ILE A 183 -3.34 15.60 -11.29
CA ILE A 183 -3.94 16.76 -11.98
C ILE A 183 -5.31 16.39 -12.53
N THR A 184 -5.37 15.27 -13.24
CA THR A 184 -6.61 14.83 -13.90
C THR A 184 -7.68 14.47 -12.89
N TYR A 185 -7.30 13.76 -11.82
CA TYR A 185 -8.21 13.43 -10.74
C TYR A 185 -8.75 14.69 -10.05
N PHE A 186 -7.87 15.65 -9.75
CA PHE A 186 -8.26 16.93 -9.16
C PHE A 186 -9.27 17.67 -10.05
N VAL A 187 -8.99 17.79 -11.35
CA VAL A 187 -9.91 18.46 -12.30
C VAL A 187 -11.26 17.74 -12.36
N LEU A 188 -11.27 16.41 -12.51
CA LEU A 188 -12.50 15.64 -12.66
C LEU A 188 -13.34 15.63 -11.38
N VAL A 189 -12.72 15.47 -10.22
CA VAL A 189 -13.42 15.56 -8.93
C VAL A 189 -14.05 16.94 -8.77
N ASN A 190 -13.34 18.01 -9.12
CA ASN A 190 -13.92 19.34 -9.06
C ASN A 190 -15.08 19.50 -10.04
N ILE A 191 -14.96 19.04 -11.29
CA ILE A 191 -16.09 19.06 -12.24
C ILE A 191 -17.31 18.37 -11.63
N ILE A 192 -17.14 17.19 -11.02
CA ILE A 192 -18.22 16.48 -10.34
C ILE A 192 -18.79 17.32 -9.20
N ILE A 193 -17.95 17.81 -8.28
CA ILE A 193 -18.38 18.65 -7.13
C ILE A 193 -19.21 19.85 -7.60
N TYR A 194 -18.70 20.62 -8.56
CA TYR A 194 -19.40 21.83 -9.02
C TYR A 194 -20.66 21.51 -9.82
N THR A 195 -20.65 20.47 -10.65
CA THR A 195 -21.83 20.10 -11.43
C THR A 195 -22.95 19.54 -10.55
N THR A 196 -22.65 18.58 -9.67
CA THR A 196 -23.64 18.02 -8.74
C THR A 196 -24.10 19.09 -7.76
N GLY A 197 -23.17 19.87 -7.21
CA GLY A 197 -23.46 21.00 -6.35
C GLY A 197 -24.45 21.98 -6.96
N THR A 198 -24.21 22.38 -8.21
CA THR A 198 -25.11 23.29 -8.94
C THR A 198 -26.49 22.67 -9.17
N ILE A 199 -26.56 21.38 -9.54
CA ILE A 199 -27.82 20.66 -9.76
C ILE A 199 -28.65 20.61 -8.46
N TYR A 200 -28.00 20.42 -7.32
CA TYR A 200 -28.65 20.32 -6.01
C TYR A 200 -28.74 21.66 -5.26
N GLY A 201 -28.37 22.78 -5.88
CA GLY A 201 -28.47 24.11 -5.27
C GLY A 201 -27.54 24.33 -4.07
N VAL A 202 -26.41 23.63 -4.01
CA VAL A 202 -25.39 23.77 -2.96
C VAL A 202 -24.71 25.13 -3.08
N LEU A 203 -24.47 25.80 -1.94
CA LEU A 203 -23.85 27.12 -1.91
C LEU A 203 -22.42 27.07 -2.46
N LEU A 204 -22.01 28.14 -3.14
CA LEU A 204 -20.65 28.25 -3.69
C LEU A 204 -19.56 28.11 -2.61
N SER A 205 -19.83 28.60 -1.40
CA SER A 205 -18.92 28.45 -0.25
C SER A 205 -18.64 26.99 0.07
N ASP A 206 -19.65 26.12 0.00
CA ASP A 206 -19.53 24.69 0.32
C ASP A 206 -18.84 23.92 -0.81
N LEU A 207 -19.01 24.36 -2.06
CA LEU A 207 -18.28 23.82 -3.20
C LEU A 207 -16.80 24.18 -3.13
N LEU A 208 -16.48 25.44 -2.85
CA LEU A 208 -15.09 25.89 -2.62
C LEU A 208 -14.47 25.16 -1.43
N ARG A 209 -15.25 24.94 -0.37
CA ARG A 209 -14.88 24.14 0.80
C ARG A 209 -14.50 22.72 0.35
N ALA A 210 -15.39 22.00 -0.32
CA ALA A 210 -15.12 20.64 -0.81
C ALA A 210 -13.88 20.55 -1.72
N SER A 211 -13.61 21.58 -2.53
CA SER A 211 -12.42 21.66 -3.39
C SER A 211 -11.10 21.84 -2.64
N PHE A 212 -11.11 22.53 -1.49
CA PHE A 212 -9.88 22.97 -0.83
C PHE A 212 -9.02 21.81 -0.30
N GLY A 213 -9.66 20.80 0.31
CA GLY A 213 -8.97 19.60 0.78
C GLY A 213 -8.22 18.88 -0.35
N TRP A 214 -8.87 18.72 -1.51
CA TRP A 214 -8.23 18.16 -2.71
C TRP A 214 -7.12 19.06 -3.26
N GLY A 215 -7.27 20.39 -3.13
CA GLY A 215 -6.28 21.38 -3.54
C GLY A 215 -4.95 21.25 -2.79
N ILE A 216 -5.00 20.98 -1.49
CA ILE A 216 -3.79 20.75 -0.68
C ILE A 216 -3.01 19.55 -1.22
N PHE A 217 -3.68 18.41 -1.47
CA PHE A 217 -3.02 17.24 -2.06
C PHE A 217 -2.41 17.56 -3.42
N PHE A 218 -3.14 18.26 -4.27
CA PHE A 218 -2.65 18.65 -5.59
C PHE A 218 -1.36 19.48 -5.49
N VAL A 219 -1.34 20.51 -4.64
CA VAL A 219 -0.17 21.37 -4.41
C VAL A 219 1.03 20.56 -3.91
N VAL A 220 0.83 19.66 -2.94
CA VAL A 220 1.89 18.81 -2.38
C VAL A 220 2.52 17.93 -3.47
N HIS A 221 1.74 17.38 -4.39
CA HIS A 221 2.26 16.55 -5.50
C HIS A 221 2.99 17.37 -6.56
N VAL A 222 2.46 18.54 -6.94
CA VAL A 222 3.13 19.47 -7.87
C VAL A 222 4.49 19.91 -7.30
N LEU A 223 4.49 20.35 -6.04
CA LEU A 223 5.69 20.79 -5.36
C LEU A 223 6.68 19.63 -5.19
N GLY A 224 6.21 18.45 -4.78
CA GLY A 224 7.02 17.26 -4.68
C GLY A 224 7.71 16.91 -5.99
N PHE A 225 6.96 16.89 -7.10
CA PHE A 225 7.52 16.63 -8.42
C PHE A 225 8.59 17.67 -8.79
N TYR A 226 8.30 18.96 -8.61
CA TYR A 226 9.27 20.04 -8.86
C TYR A 226 10.54 19.88 -8.03
N LEU A 227 10.40 19.71 -6.70
CA LEU A 227 11.52 19.59 -5.78
C LEU A 227 12.39 18.37 -6.11
N PHE A 228 11.79 17.20 -6.32
CA PHE A 228 12.57 15.97 -6.54
C PHE A 228 13.16 15.87 -7.96
N THR A 229 12.57 16.54 -8.95
CA THR A 229 12.98 16.43 -10.35
C THR A 229 13.86 17.58 -10.84
N TYR A 230 13.56 18.82 -10.44
CA TYR A 230 14.20 20.01 -11.00
C TYR A 230 15.07 20.77 -10.00
N ASN A 231 14.72 20.76 -8.71
CA ASN A 231 15.53 21.45 -7.71
C ASN A 231 16.82 20.66 -7.42
N LYS A 232 17.99 21.25 -7.68
CA LYS A 232 19.30 20.62 -7.43
C LYS A 232 19.98 21.10 -6.14
N THR A 233 19.46 22.16 -5.51
CA THR A 233 20.11 22.85 -4.38
C THR A 233 19.73 22.27 -3.03
N VAL A 234 18.49 21.82 -2.86
CA VAL A 234 17.96 21.33 -1.60
C VAL A 234 18.34 19.87 -1.41
N LYS A 235 18.80 19.49 -0.21
CA LYS A 235 19.14 18.10 0.13
C LYS A 235 17.89 17.20 0.03
N PRO A 236 18.00 15.93 -0.39
CA PRO A 236 16.85 15.03 -0.55
C PRO A 236 15.95 14.92 0.68
N VAL A 237 16.53 14.80 1.88
CA VAL A 237 15.76 14.75 3.14
C VAL A 237 14.99 16.06 3.38
N MET A 238 15.57 17.20 3.03
CA MET A 238 14.92 18.50 3.24
C MET A 238 13.77 18.70 2.26
N LYS A 239 13.88 18.19 1.02
CA LYS A 239 12.76 18.17 0.08
C LYS A 239 11.57 17.41 0.66
N GLY A 240 11.82 16.22 1.22
CA GLY A 240 10.80 15.44 1.91
C GLY A 240 10.17 16.23 3.06
N PHE A 241 10.98 16.90 3.88
CA PHE A 241 10.50 17.69 5.01
C PHE A 241 9.59 18.83 4.58
N ILE A 242 10.00 19.60 3.55
CA ILE A 242 9.22 20.71 2.99
C ILE A 242 7.85 20.23 2.50
N VAL A 243 7.81 19.10 1.78
CA VAL A 243 6.54 18.54 1.28
C VAL A 243 5.62 18.14 2.43
N HIS A 244 6.14 17.49 3.48
CA HIS A 244 5.34 17.08 4.63
C HIS A 244 4.87 18.26 5.48
N ILE A 245 5.71 19.27 5.74
CA ILE A 245 5.30 20.43 6.56
C ILE A 245 4.24 21.27 5.85
N ILE A 246 4.33 21.43 4.51
CA ILE A 246 3.31 22.13 3.74
C ILE A 246 1.99 21.35 3.77
N GLY A 247 2.05 20.02 3.60
CA GLY A 247 0.88 19.16 3.77
C GLY A 247 0.27 19.31 5.16
N TYR A 248 1.09 19.25 6.21
CA TYR A 248 0.66 19.37 7.60
C TYR A 248 -0.01 20.72 7.89
N VAL A 249 0.63 21.83 7.51
CA VAL A 249 0.07 23.19 7.73
C VAL A 249 -1.23 23.36 6.95
N GLY A 250 -1.26 22.94 5.68
CA GLY A 250 -2.46 23.00 4.85
C GLY A 250 -3.62 22.23 5.47
N TYR A 251 -3.38 20.98 5.89
CA TYR A 251 -4.41 20.13 6.50
C TYR A 251 -4.84 20.58 7.88
N ALA A 252 -3.91 21.08 8.70
CA ALA A 252 -4.24 21.59 10.03
C ALA A 252 -5.07 22.87 9.94
N ALA A 253 -4.71 23.79 9.04
CA ALA A 253 -5.50 24.99 8.79
C ALA A 253 -6.90 24.64 8.26
N TRP A 254 -6.97 23.67 7.34
CA TRP A 254 -8.22 23.16 6.81
C TRP A 254 -9.10 22.52 7.89
N GLY A 255 -8.57 21.57 8.66
CA GLY A 255 -9.31 20.92 9.75
C GLY A 255 -9.79 21.91 10.81
N LEU A 256 -8.98 22.92 11.15
CA LEU A 256 -9.40 23.97 12.06
C LEU A 256 -10.56 24.79 11.50
N TYR A 257 -10.49 25.17 10.22
CA TYR A 257 -11.59 25.86 9.54
C TYR A 257 -12.88 25.03 9.53
N GLU A 258 -12.79 23.74 9.18
CA GLU A 258 -13.91 22.80 9.23
C GLU A 258 -14.55 22.75 10.62
N GLN A 259 -13.73 22.59 11.67
CA GLN A 259 -14.18 22.56 13.06
C GLN A 259 -14.92 23.84 13.44
N LEU A 260 -14.38 25.01 13.09
CA LEU A 260 -14.96 26.30 13.45
C LEU A 260 -16.33 26.53 12.77
N ILE A 261 -16.54 25.97 11.58
CA ILE A 261 -17.85 25.99 10.93
C ILE A 261 -18.80 25.00 11.59
N PHE A 262 -18.35 23.76 11.84
CA PHE A 262 -19.21 22.74 12.48
C PHE A 262 -19.72 23.18 13.86
N LEU A 263 -18.90 23.87 14.65
CA LEU A 263 -19.32 24.41 15.95
C LEU A 263 -20.41 25.50 15.87
N GLN A 264 -20.69 26.04 14.68
CA GLN A 264 -21.77 27.01 14.46
C GLN A 264 -23.10 26.32 14.10
N GLU A 265 -23.08 25.04 13.74
CA GLU A 265 -24.29 24.29 13.40
C GLU A 265 -24.87 23.56 14.64
N PRO A 266 -26.16 23.75 14.94
CA PRO A 266 -26.79 23.09 16.09
C PRO A 266 -27.11 21.63 15.77
N GLY A 267 -26.51 20.69 16.50
CA GLY A 267 -26.91 19.27 16.48
C GLY A 267 -25.84 18.33 17.05
N PRO A 268 -26.24 17.21 17.71
CA PRO A 268 -25.31 16.28 18.36
C PRO A 268 -24.40 15.53 17.38
N GLU A 269 -24.77 15.49 16.10
CA GLU A 269 -23.98 14.92 15.01
C GLU A 269 -22.78 15.79 14.60
N TYR A 270 -22.75 17.04 15.05
CA TYR A 270 -21.68 18.02 14.79
C TYR A 270 -20.75 18.25 15.99
N ASP A 271 -21.09 17.67 17.15
CA ASP A 271 -20.28 17.74 18.38
C ASP A 271 -18.96 16.97 18.25
N ILE A 272 -18.86 16.06 17.28
CA ILE A 272 -17.78 15.08 17.19
C ILE A 272 -17.03 15.22 15.86
N PHE A 273 -16.00 16.07 15.84
CA PHE A 273 -15.07 16.20 14.72
C PHE A 273 -13.62 15.86 15.15
N TRP A 274 -13.18 14.64 14.82
CA TRP A 274 -11.93 14.02 15.32
C TRP A 274 -10.63 14.45 14.64
N TRP A 275 -10.60 15.59 13.94
CA TRP A 275 -9.45 15.97 13.13
C TRP A 275 -8.18 16.25 13.95
N HIS A 276 -8.33 16.59 15.23
CA HIS A 276 -7.21 16.92 16.12
C HIS A 276 -6.32 15.71 16.42
N ILE A 277 -6.85 14.48 16.52
CA ILE A 277 -6.01 13.28 16.71
C ILE A 277 -5.04 13.09 15.53
N PRO A 278 -5.49 12.98 14.27
CA PRO A 278 -4.60 12.91 13.12
C PRO A 278 -3.57 14.04 13.07
N VAL A 279 -3.95 15.27 13.43
CA VAL A 279 -3.02 16.41 13.46
C VAL A 279 -1.96 16.26 14.54
N ILE A 280 -2.32 15.85 15.75
CA ILE A 280 -1.35 15.59 16.82
C ILE A 280 -0.40 14.46 16.42
N LEU A 281 -0.92 13.37 15.87
CA LEU A 281 -0.10 12.23 15.42
C LEU A 281 0.81 12.61 14.25
N TRP A 282 0.34 13.40 13.29
CA TRP A 282 1.17 13.89 12.18
C TRP A 282 2.23 14.88 12.66
N ALA A 283 1.96 15.69 13.69
CA ALA A 283 2.97 16.57 14.29
C ALA A 283 4.19 15.79 14.82
N ILE A 284 3.97 14.59 15.38
CA ILE A 284 5.07 13.70 15.79
C ILE A 284 5.90 13.24 14.58
N PHE A 285 5.26 12.84 13.48
CA PHE A 285 5.98 12.52 12.24
C PHE A 285 6.81 13.71 11.74
N ILE A 286 6.25 14.92 11.76
CA ILE A 286 6.95 16.15 11.37
C ILE A 286 8.16 16.40 12.28
N ALA A 287 8.00 16.26 13.60
CA ALA A 287 9.08 16.46 14.56
C ALA A 287 10.24 15.47 14.33
N ILE A 288 9.92 14.19 14.11
CA ILE A 288 10.92 13.16 13.79
C ILE A 288 11.58 13.48 12.45
N HIS A 289 10.81 13.86 11.43
CA HIS A 289 11.34 14.21 10.12
C HIS A 289 12.26 15.43 10.17
N ALA A 290 11.92 16.45 10.96
CA ALA A 290 12.74 17.62 11.23
C ALA A 290 14.06 17.21 11.91
N LEU A 291 14.00 16.36 12.93
CA LEU A 291 15.18 15.85 13.64
C LEU A 291 16.13 15.10 12.68
N VAL A 292 15.59 14.25 11.81
CA VAL A 292 16.37 13.53 10.80
C VAL A 292 16.97 14.50 9.77
N ALA A 293 16.20 15.50 9.33
CA ALA A 293 16.67 16.50 8.36
C ALA A 293 17.81 17.35 8.92
N VAL A 294 17.72 17.80 10.18
CA VAL A 294 18.77 18.59 10.85
C VAL A 294 20.02 17.76 11.10
N ARG A 295 19.88 16.48 11.46
CA ARG A 295 21.00 15.58 11.76
C ARG A 295 21.50 14.79 10.56
N TRP A 296 21.02 15.11 9.36
CA TRP A 296 21.26 14.31 8.16
C TRP A 296 22.73 14.07 7.85
N ASP A 297 23.56 15.10 7.98
CA ASP A 297 25.00 15.01 7.67
C ASP A 297 25.76 14.12 8.66
N LYS A 298 25.21 13.89 9.86
CA LYS A 298 25.76 12.95 10.85
C LYS A 298 25.21 11.53 10.66
N ILE A 299 23.94 11.39 10.28
CA ILE A 299 23.26 10.10 10.16
C ILE A 299 23.65 9.38 8.86
N LYS A 300 23.65 10.10 7.73
CA LYS A 300 23.81 9.51 6.40
C LYS A 300 25.13 8.76 6.23
N PRO A 301 26.30 9.30 6.61
CA PRO A 301 27.58 8.60 6.43
C PRO A 301 27.64 7.28 7.21
N SER A 302 27.16 7.26 8.46
CA SER A 302 27.12 6.04 9.28
C SER A 302 26.24 4.96 8.65
N ALA A 303 25.06 5.33 8.14
CA ALA A 303 24.19 4.40 7.43
C ALA A 303 24.81 3.91 6.12
N PHE A 304 25.52 4.79 5.40
CA PHE A 304 26.23 4.45 4.18
C PHE A 304 27.32 3.41 4.42
N GLU A 305 28.20 3.61 5.39
CA GLU A 305 29.25 2.65 5.76
C GLU A 305 28.67 1.31 6.23
N LYS A 306 27.59 1.36 7.02
CA LYS A 306 26.88 0.17 7.47
C LYS A 306 26.28 -0.62 6.32
N VAL A 307 25.77 0.05 5.28
CA VAL A 307 25.31 -0.60 4.05
C VAL A 307 26.53 -1.13 3.31
N LYS A 308 27.53 -0.31 2.98
CA LYS A 308 28.71 -0.70 2.21
C LYS A 308 29.42 -1.94 2.75
N GLY A 309 29.66 -2.01 4.06
CA GLY A 309 30.29 -3.18 4.70
C GLY A 309 29.47 -4.49 4.67
N ARG A 310 28.23 -4.47 4.16
CA ARG A 310 27.35 -5.65 4.07
C ARG A 310 27.17 -6.21 2.66
N TYR A 311 27.59 -5.48 1.62
CA TYR A 311 27.47 -5.96 0.25
C TYR A 311 28.85 -6.38 -0.24
N ALA A 312 28.91 -7.56 -0.85
CA ALA A 312 30.05 -7.94 -1.68
C ALA A 312 30.08 -7.02 -2.92
N GLU A 313 31.28 -6.57 -3.26
CA GLU A 313 31.64 -5.64 -4.32
C GLU A 313 30.78 -5.84 -5.58
N ASP A 314 30.13 -4.76 -6.09
CA ASP A 314 29.48 -4.65 -7.43
C ASP A 314 28.50 -3.45 -7.55
N LEU A 315 28.25 -2.69 -6.47
CA LEU A 315 27.34 -1.53 -6.50
C LEU A 315 28.08 -0.20 -6.71
N GLU A 316 27.46 0.71 -7.44
CA GLU A 316 27.93 2.09 -7.56
C GLU A 316 27.55 2.92 -6.32
N ASP A 317 28.29 4.00 -6.03
CA ASP A 317 28.05 4.86 -4.86
C ASP A 317 26.61 5.39 -4.75
N PHE A 318 25.95 5.66 -5.87
CA PHE A 318 24.56 6.13 -5.85
C PHE A 318 23.58 5.04 -5.35
N GLU A 319 23.89 3.77 -5.59
CA GLU A 319 23.08 2.64 -5.14
C GLU A 319 23.27 2.40 -3.66
N PHE A 320 24.51 2.46 -3.16
CA PHE A 320 24.79 2.48 -1.74
C PHE A 320 24.08 3.65 -1.05
N SER A 321 24.09 4.85 -1.65
CA SER A 321 23.35 5.99 -1.10
C SER A 321 21.84 5.76 -1.09
N LYS A 322 21.28 5.07 -2.08
CA LYS A 322 19.84 4.75 -2.12
C LYS A 322 19.48 3.75 -1.02
N LEU A 323 20.28 2.71 -0.84
CA LEU A 323 20.10 1.69 0.21
C LEU A 323 20.28 2.29 1.61
N ALA A 324 21.24 3.19 1.79
CA ALA A 324 21.44 3.93 3.03
C ALA A 324 20.22 4.79 3.36
N ASN A 325 19.71 5.55 2.38
CA ASN A 325 18.49 6.34 2.55
C ASN A 325 17.28 5.44 2.91
N TRP A 326 17.17 4.26 2.28
CA TRP A 326 16.12 3.29 2.55
C TRP A 326 16.19 2.73 3.97
N LEU A 327 17.39 2.37 4.44
CA LEU A 327 17.61 1.91 5.81
C LEU A 327 17.26 3.00 6.84
N ILE A 328 17.68 4.25 6.59
CA ILE A 328 17.35 5.40 7.44
C ILE A 328 15.84 5.60 7.48
N PHE A 329 15.17 5.59 6.33
CA PHE A 329 13.72 5.74 6.23
C PHE A 329 12.98 4.71 7.10
N TRP A 330 13.27 3.42 6.94
CA TRP A 330 12.57 2.39 7.70
C TRP A 330 12.87 2.43 9.19
N ASN A 331 14.11 2.76 9.58
CA ASN A 331 14.47 2.91 10.99
C ASN A 331 13.64 4.03 11.65
N TRP A 332 13.64 5.22 11.05
CA TRP A 332 12.94 6.37 11.63
C TRP A 332 11.43 6.27 11.50
N SER A 333 10.93 5.70 10.40
CA SER A 333 9.51 5.42 10.24
C SER A 333 9.04 4.42 11.31
N PHE A 334 9.82 3.36 11.60
CA PHE A 334 9.44 2.41 12.65
C PHE A 334 9.40 3.07 14.03
N ILE A 335 10.41 3.88 14.37
CA ILE A 335 10.42 4.67 15.60
C ILE A 335 9.17 5.56 15.68
N ALA A 336 8.83 6.27 14.59
CA ALA A 336 7.64 7.12 14.55
C ALA A 336 6.34 6.34 14.77
N HIS A 337 6.21 5.15 14.17
CA HIS A 337 5.03 4.30 14.37
C HIS A 337 4.91 3.78 15.81
N ILE A 338 6.01 3.52 16.52
CA ILE A 338 5.97 3.18 17.96
C ILE A 338 5.38 4.35 18.75
N PHE A 339 5.87 5.58 18.53
CA PHE A 339 5.35 6.76 19.23
C PHE A 339 3.87 6.98 18.93
N ILE A 340 3.48 6.83 17.67
CA ILE A 340 2.10 7.05 17.22
C ILE A 340 1.16 5.98 17.75
N TYR A 341 1.60 4.72 17.80
CA TYR A 341 0.84 3.64 18.42
C TYR A 341 0.53 3.96 19.88
N ILE A 342 1.55 4.33 20.66
CA ILE A 342 1.39 4.65 22.09
C ILE A 342 0.51 5.89 22.27
N LEU A 343 0.85 6.99 21.59
CA LEU A 343 0.14 8.25 21.73
C LEU A 343 -1.30 8.15 21.22
N GLY A 344 -1.53 7.49 20.10
CA GLY A 344 -2.86 7.35 19.53
C GLY A 344 -3.79 6.50 20.40
N ILE A 345 -3.28 5.44 21.07
CA ILE A 345 -4.07 4.69 22.06
C ILE A 345 -4.43 5.58 23.26
N ILE A 346 -3.50 6.41 23.74
CA ILE A 346 -3.77 7.35 24.83
C ILE A 346 -4.85 8.36 24.43
N LEU A 347 -4.71 8.98 23.25
CA LEU A 347 -5.65 9.97 22.74
C LEU A 347 -7.05 9.35 22.56
N LEU A 348 -7.14 8.19 21.90
CA LEU A 348 -8.39 7.44 21.74
C LEU A 348 -8.98 7.00 23.08
N GLY A 349 -8.16 6.69 24.09
CA GLY A 349 -8.65 6.34 25.42
C GLY A 349 -9.26 7.52 26.19
N ILE A 350 -8.62 8.69 26.12
CA ILE A 350 -9.17 9.95 26.67
C ILE A 350 -10.50 10.25 25.99
N GLU A 351 -10.51 10.14 24.67
CA GLU A 351 -11.67 10.36 23.83
C GLU A 351 -12.82 9.41 24.18
N PHE A 352 -12.57 8.10 24.21
CA PHE A 352 -13.60 7.12 24.54
C PHE A 352 -14.17 7.36 25.94
N SER A 353 -13.31 7.73 26.89
CA SER A 353 -13.74 8.09 28.24
C SER A 353 -14.62 9.35 28.26
N THR A 354 -14.30 10.33 27.41
CA THR A 354 -15.03 11.60 27.32
C THR A 354 -16.44 11.40 26.73
N TYR A 355 -16.57 10.53 25.74
CA TYR A 355 -17.85 10.29 25.04
C TYR A 355 -18.59 9.03 25.52
N GLY A 356 -18.14 8.42 26.63
CA GLY A 356 -18.79 7.22 27.19
C GLY A 356 -18.70 5.98 26.30
N VAL A 357 -17.74 5.94 25.36
CA VAL A 357 -17.47 4.76 24.52
C VAL A 357 -16.73 3.72 25.35
N SER A 358 -17.11 2.45 25.20
CA SER A 358 -16.50 1.36 25.96
C SER A 358 -14.99 1.24 25.69
N LEU A 359 -14.18 1.29 26.76
CA LEU A 359 -12.73 1.03 26.69
C LEU A 359 -12.38 -0.39 26.23
N LEU A 360 -13.34 -1.33 26.24
CA LEU A 360 -13.16 -2.64 25.64
C LEU A 360 -12.89 -2.54 24.13
N LEU A 361 -13.53 -1.58 23.44
CA LEU A 361 -13.29 -1.35 22.01
C LEU A 361 -11.88 -0.82 21.77
N LEU A 362 -11.31 -0.05 22.70
CA LEU A 362 -9.93 0.43 22.62
C LEU A 362 -8.93 -0.74 22.62
N VAL A 363 -9.23 -1.84 23.33
CA VAL A 363 -8.38 -3.05 23.30
C VAL A 363 -8.35 -3.65 21.90
N ILE A 364 -9.50 -3.76 21.23
CA ILE A 364 -9.59 -4.28 19.85
C ILE A 364 -8.79 -3.37 18.90
N ILE A 365 -8.94 -2.04 19.04
CA ILE A 365 -8.21 -1.06 18.22
C ILE A 365 -6.70 -1.17 18.46
N ALA A 366 -6.27 -1.24 19.72
CA ALA A 366 -4.86 -1.38 20.08
C ALA A 366 -4.26 -2.66 19.47
N LEU A 367 -4.93 -3.81 19.62
CA LEU A 367 -4.47 -5.07 19.04
C LEU A 367 -4.49 -5.05 17.50
N GLY A 368 -5.47 -4.39 16.88
CA GLY A 368 -5.51 -4.17 15.43
C GLY A 368 -4.33 -3.34 14.95
N TRP A 369 -4.01 -2.24 15.63
CA TRP A 369 -2.90 -1.38 15.26
C TRP A 369 -1.54 -2.03 15.52
N LEU A 370 -1.45 -2.92 16.52
CA LEU A 370 -0.25 -3.69 16.83
C LEU A 370 0.18 -4.55 15.64
N ILE A 371 -0.76 -5.11 14.86
CA ILE A 371 -0.45 -5.83 13.61
C ILE A 371 0.36 -4.93 12.68
N GLY A 372 -0.12 -3.71 12.42
CA GLY A 372 0.56 -2.73 11.58
C GLY A 372 1.94 -2.37 12.11
N LEU A 373 2.07 -2.16 13.42
CA LEU A 373 3.35 -1.87 14.06
C LEU A 373 4.36 -3.02 13.90
N LEU A 374 3.93 -4.26 14.14
CA LEU A 374 4.78 -5.44 13.99
C LEU A 374 5.19 -5.67 12.54
N VAL A 375 4.26 -5.54 11.59
CA VAL A 375 4.57 -5.62 10.15
C VAL A 375 5.60 -4.56 9.76
N HIS A 376 5.43 -3.32 10.23
CA HIS A 376 6.40 -2.25 10.00
C HIS A 376 7.77 -2.58 10.61
N GLY A 377 7.81 -3.17 11.81
CA GLY A 377 9.03 -3.70 12.41
C GLY A 377 9.67 -4.83 11.58
N GLY A 378 8.85 -5.69 10.99
CA GLY A 378 9.27 -6.72 10.03
C GLY A 378 9.91 -6.13 8.77
N ILE A 379 9.32 -5.08 8.19
CA ILE A 379 9.90 -4.39 7.03
C ILE A 379 11.22 -3.72 7.41
N TYR A 380 11.28 -3.07 8.57
CA TYR A 380 12.53 -2.53 9.08
C TYR A 380 13.59 -3.62 9.25
N TYR A 381 13.23 -4.79 9.80
CA TYR A 381 14.15 -5.92 9.93
C TYR A 381 14.64 -6.44 8.56
N VAL A 382 13.74 -6.54 7.57
CA VAL A 382 14.08 -6.90 6.18
C VAL A 382 15.08 -5.91 5.59
N ALA A 383 14.84 -4.61 5.73
CA ALA A 383 15.75 -3.57 5.26
C ALA A 383 17.09 -3.60 6.02
N LEU A 384 17.04 -3.78 7.34
CA LEU A 384 18.20 -3.86 8.22
C LEU A 384 19.07 -5.08 7.93
N LYS A 385 18.50 -6.21 7.54
CA LYS A 385 19.22 -7.45 7.21
C LYS A 385 19.45 -7.64 5.71
N ASN A 386 19.00 -6.69 4.89
CA ASN A 386 19.05 -6.75 3.42
C ASN A 386 18.51 -8.08 2.87
N ILE A 387 17.31 -8.47 3.31
CA ILE A 387 16.70 -9.72 2.88
C ILE A 387 16.06 -9.49 1.50
N THR A 388 16.75 -9.92 0.45
CA THR A 388 16.32 -9.71 -0.95
C THR A 388 15.49 -10.87 -1.51
N GLY A 389 15.59 -12.06 -0.91
CA GLY A 389 14.85 -13.24 -1.35
C GLY A 389 13.35 -13.06 -1.13
N PHE A 390 12.56 -13.06 -2.22
CA PHE A 390 11.12 -12.82 -2.19
C PHE A 390 10.40 -13.58 -1.08
N LEU A 391 10.62 -14.90 -1.06
CA LEU A 391 9.95 -15.77 -0.11
C LEU A 391 10.35 -15.52 1.35
N MET A 392 11.59 -15.08 1.61
CA MET A 392 12.04 -14.86 2.98
C MET A 392 11.47 -13.56 3.54
N TRP A 393 11.50 -12.47 2.77
CA TRP A 393 10.97 -11.21 3.28
C TRP A 393 9.45 -11.27 3.42
N THR A 394 8.73 -11.90 2.48
CA THR A 394 7.27 -12.08 2.65
C THR A 394 6.95 -12.97 3.84
N ALA A 395 7.72 -14.04 4.09
CA ALA A 395 7.52 -14.87 5.28
C ALA A 395 7.68 -14.07 6.58
N ILE A 396 8.70 -13.20 6.67
CA ILE A 396 8.90 -12.31 7.83
C ILE A 396 7.70 -11.40 8.06
N LEU A 397 7.12 -10.83 7.01
CA LEU A 397 5.93 -9.99 7.15
C LEU A 397 4.70 -10.80 7.58
N HIS A 398 4.51 -12.00 7.06
CA HIS A 398 3.43 -12.88 7.48
C HIS A 398 3.60 -13.33 8.95
N ILE A 399 4.83 -13.62 9.40
CA ILE A 399 5.10 -13.89 10.82
C ILE A 399 4.71 -12.69 11.67
N ALA A 400 5.14 -11.49 11.29
CA ALA A 400 4.86 -10.28 12.05
C ALA A 400 3.34 -10.01 12.15
N ALA A 401 2.62 -10.16 11.04
CA ALA A 401 1.16 -10.04 11.01
C ALA A 401 0.47 -11.14 11.82
N TYR A 402 0.94 -12.38 11.74
CA TYR A 402 0.39 -13.52 12.46
C TYR A 402 0.55 -13.35 13.98
N ILE A 403 1.74 -12.94 14.45
CA ILE A 403 2.00 -12.66 15.87
C ILE A 403 1.06 -11.58 16.41
N GLY A 404 0.82 -10.50 15.65
CA GLY A 404 -0.14 -9.46 16.05
C GLY A 404 -1.59 -9.91 15.94
N GLY A 405 -1.91 -10.76 14.96
CA GLY A 405 -3.25 -11.26 14.70
C GLY A 405 -3.76 -12.24 15.76
N ILE A 406 -2.88 -13.04 16.36
CA ILE A 406 -3.24 -14.00 17.43
C ILE A 406 -4.04 -13.34 18.56
N PRO A 407 -3.51 -12.35 19.30
CA PRO A 407 -4.24 -11.75 20.41
C PRO A 407 -5.50 -11.04 19.92
N LEU A 408 -5.47 -10.35 18.76
CA LEU A 408 -6.64 -9.69 18.21
C LEU A 408 -7.79 -10.66 17.96
N LEU A 409 -7.55 -11.73 17.18
CA LEU A 409 -8.60 -12.66 16.79
C LEU A 409 -9.16 -13.42 18.00
N ILE A 410 -8.30 -13.80 18.95
CA ILE A 410 -8.74 -14.42 20.21
C ILE A 410 -9.62 -13.45 20.99
N THR A 411 -9.21 -12.19 21.15
CA THR A 411 -10.00 -11.17 21.86
C THR A 411 -11.36 -10.94 21.19
N ILE A 412 -11.41 -10.77 19.86
CA ILE A 412 -12.69 -10.60 19.14
C ILE A 412 -13.57 -11.85 19.35
N ASN A 413 -13.00 -13.05 19.25
CA ASN A 413 -13.75 -14.27 19.47
C ASN A 413 -14.35 -14.34 20.88
N MET A 414 -13.55 -14.05 21.91
CA MET A 414 -14.01 -14.09 23.30
C MET A 414 -15.10 -13.05 23.60
N ILE A 415 -15.03 -11.88 22.95
CA ILE A 415 -16.01 -10.80 23.15
C ILE A 415 -17.34 -11.09 22.44
N TYR A 416 -17.29 -11.52 21.17
CA TYR A 416 -18.49 -11.56 20.33
C TYR A 416 -19.06 -12.96 20.12
N SER A 417 -18.28 -14.02 20.30
CA SER A 417 -18.72 -15.39 20.03
C SER A 417 -18.00 -16.42 20.91
N PRO A 418 -17.99 -16.28 22.24
CA PRO A 418 -17.19 -17.14 23.13
C PRO A 418 -17.55 -18.63 23.03
N GLU A 419 -18.79 -18.94 22.66
CA GLU A 419 -19.29 -20.31 22.49
C GLU A 419 -18.71 -21.04 21.26
N PHE A 420 -18.13 -20.30 20.30
CA PHE A 420 -17.59 -20.86 19.07
C PHE A 420 -16.20 -20.32 18.79
N LEU A 421 -15.17 -21.16 18.95
CA LEU A 421 -13.75 -20.82 18.79
C LEU A 421 -13.32 -20.64 17.31
N TRP A 422 -14.01 -19.79 16.56
CA TRP A 422 -13.70 -19.50 15.16
C TRP A 422 -12.27 -18.96 14.97
N SER A 423 -11.71 -18.25 15.96
CA SER A 423 -10.35 -17.74 15.90
C SER A 423 -9.32 -18.86 15.86
N ALA A 424 -9.58 -20.00 16.53
CA ALA A 424 -8.70 -21.16 16.49
C ALA A 424 -8.62 -21.76 15.08
N ILE A 425 -9.77 -21.83 14.38
CA ILE A 425 -9.85 -22.30 12.99
C ILE A 425 -9.07 -21.34 12.08
N ALA A 426 -9.31 -20.02 12.21
CA ALA A 426 -8.63 -19.00 11.41
C ALA A 426 -7.11 -19.00 11.63
N LEU A 427 -6.66 -19.04 12.90
CA LEU A 427 -5.25 -19.07 13.26
C LEU A 427 -4.57 -20.37 12.83
N GLY A 428 -5.24 -21.51 12.99
CA GLY A 428 -4.74 -22.81 12.52
C GLY A 428 -4.53 -22.84 11.00
N GLY A 429 -5.51 -22.34 10.23
CA GLY A 429 -5.39 -22.21 8.77
C GLY A 429 -4.24 -21.30 8.34
N TRP A 430 -4.10 -20.14 8.98
CA TRP A 430 -2.98 -19.23 8.71
C TRP A 430 -1.63 -19.87 9.09
N ALA A 431 -1.53 -20.54 10.24
CA ALA A 431 -0.31 -21.20 10.68
C ALA A 431 0.20 -22.25 9.67
N ILE A 432 -0.70 -23.04 9.07
CA ILE A 432 -0.36 -24.02 8.03
C ILE A 432 0.23 -23.31 6.80
N GLY A 433 -0.45 -22.27 6.31
CA GLY A 433 0.03 -21.49 5.16
C GLY A 433 1.38 -20.83 5.43
N LEU A 434 1.56 -20.26 6.63
CA LEU A 434 2.81 -19.67 7.06
C LEU A 434 3.94 -20.70 7.18
N GLY A 435 3.66 -21.88 7.74
CA GLY A 435 4.61 -22.98 7.85
C GLY A 435 5.09 -23.47 6.48
N ALA A 436 4.17 -23.66 5.54
CA ALA A 436 4.51 -24.00 4.15
C ALA A 436 5.35 -22.90 3.49
N HIS A 437 4.97 -21.64 3.67
CA HIS A 437 5.71 -20.50 3.14
C HIS A 437 7.15 -20.43 3.69
N LEU A 438 7.34 -20.64 4.98
CA LEU A 438 8.66 -20.68 5.62
C LEU A 438 9.49 -21.86 5.10
N LEU A 439 8.90 -23.05 5.03
CA LEU A 439 9.59 -24.24 4.53
C LEU A 439 10.14 -23.99 3.11
N ILE A 440 9.32 -23.46 2.20
CA ILE A 440 9.77 -23.15 0.84
C ILE A 440 10.85 -22.07 0.86
N ALA A 441 10.69 -21.02 1.69
CA ALA A 441 11.70 -19.96 1.81
C ALA A 441 13.06 -20.49 2.29
N PHE A 442 13.07 -21.44 3.23
CA PHE A 442 14.29 -22.11 3.70
C PHE A 442 14.90 -23.03 2.64
N LEU A 443 14.09 -23.83 1.97
CA LEU A 443 14.55 -24.78 0.94
C LEU A 443 15.07 -24.09 -0.33
N THR A 444 14.61 -22.86 -0.62
CA THR A 444 15.00 -22.08 -1.81
C THR A 444 16.02 -20.99 -1.52
N LYS A 445 16.46 -20.85 -0.26
CA LYS A 445 17.53 -19.92 0.11
C LYS A 445 18.81 -20.35 -0.60
N LYS A 446 19.35 -19.50 -1.48
CA LYS A 446 20.70 -19.69 -2.04
C LYS A 446 21.68 -19.93 -0.88
N LYS A 447 22.39 -21.05 -0.92
CA LYS A 447 23.55 -21.28 -0.05
C LYS A 447 24.69 -20.37 -0.46
#